data_AF-A0A518F0H6-F1
#
_entry.id   AF-A0A518F0H6-F1
#
_cell.length_a   1.000
_cell.length_b   1.000
_cell.length_c   1.000
_cell.angle_alpha   90.00
_cell.angle_beta   90.00
_cell.angle_gamma   90.00
#
_symmetry.space_group_name_H-M   'P 1'
#
loop_
_entity.id
_entity.type
_entity.pdbx_description
1 polymer ?
#
loop_
_entity_poly.entity_id
_entity_poly.type
_entity_poly.pdbx_seq_one_letter_code
_entity_poly.pdbx_strand_id
1 'polypeptide(L)'
;MSLTKELIELPAADPGRKRWVAALTVIVSLGVLSGTGAVEVLMPPSKRMLIGEEKEQAERAARDTSWWDGSRARSIETDFRLRGRVRREVAPYWGLFMLALGDVPSRALVVGKNGHLFYRERIARDPSKETDGARLLAKVFGAIDRCLAARGSKLIVVPLPRKVVADQAMLPKGLEFWPEYDRFVIDTFKSSGIRTVDLLPRWTAPGAESIYLRHDSHWARAGVVTFADEVAHQVPDLPRNTATIEYVDGPPNMTIGVLTHAGILPRHPSHEWANPQVEPAFFLLPPGREQRIDSGKEPAEILLAGSSFCDGFFARAILAYQLQAPVIDASLRGRLPVYSLSEGIRVREPDQLPRFLIAEFPIHQAEAIRPGAESTMRACFTILNHLYRADISRPLPADLFPGAAKETPRLNRPLIHYPPGTLLSSGDGILAIRVDFESEAMTQWRLSCSGMSLSIRVPPGRHTRILPVFESDDPAGSFWLAPVNEPALGAGVTATVVTDVGLSSLRPLALTSPETSIHRHSGPTYLHRHDALLLQWEEPTKGPFVVEASGRDFEGKKAARRWSFERSEGARAAAFTLGHLALGHLDLVTVTGPEGPVTLHLGSLVPPVPGTLPAPQGPKTPR
;
A
#
# COMPACT_ATOMS: atom_id res chain seq x y z
N MET A 1 7.65 -38.69 -13.35
CA MET A 1 6.92 -39.97 -13.28
C MET A 1 6.45 -40.35 -14.68
N SER A 2 6.79 -41.57 -15.08
CA SER A 2 6.97 -42.06 -16.46
C SER A 2 5.71 -42.65 -17.10
N LEU A 3 4.60 -41.89 -17.13
CA LEU A 3 3.34 -42.32 -17.77
C LEU A 3 2.95 -41.51 -19.01
N THR A 4 3.71 -40.47 -19.37
CA THR A 4 3.36 -39.55 -20.47
C THR A 4 4.12 -39.77 -21.78
N LYS A 5 5.09 -40.70 -21.84
CA LYS A 5 5.88 -40.93 -23.08
C LYS A 5 5.40 -42.09 -23.97
N GLU A 6 4.54 -42.98 -23.49
CA GLU A 6 4.02 -44.11 -24.29
C GLU A 6 2.69 -43.81 -25.01
N LEU A 7 2.15 -42.59 -24.93
CA LEU A 7 0.79 -42.31 -25.39
C LEU A 7 0.67 -41.67 -26.79
N ILE A 8 1.76 -41.38 -27.52
CA ILE A 8 1.64 -40.65 -28.79
C ILE A 8 2.62 -41.13 -29.87
N GLU A 9 2.43 -42.36 -30.33
CA GLU A 9 2.50 -42.66 -31.77
C GLU A 9 1.23 -43.44 -32.13
N LEU A 10 0.09 -42.75 -32.09
CA LEU A 10 -1.15 -43.33 -32.61
C LEU A 10 -1.00 -43.46 -34.13
N PRO A 11 -1.16 -44.67 -34.71
CA PRO A 11 -1.11 -44.85 -36.16
C PRO A 11 -2.13 -43.91 -36.81
N ALA A 12 -1.77 -43.36 -37.97
CA ALA A 12 -2.59 -42.41 -38.72
C ALA A 12 -4.05 -42.88 -38.76
N ALA A 13 -4.90 -42.25 -37.95
CA ALA A 13 -6.24 -42.77 -37.71
C ALA A 13 -7.05 -42.76 -39.01
N ASP A 14 -7.60 -43.92 -39.36
CA ASP A 14 -8.55 -44.12 -40.45
C ASP A 14 -9.59 -42.98 -40.47
N PRO A 15 -9.77 -42.27 -41.60
CA PRO A 15 -10.76 -41.21 -41.72
C PRO A 15 -12.17 -41.61 -41.26
N GLY A 16 -12.55 -42.89 -41.38
CA GLY A 16 -13.81 -43.42 -40.85
C GLY A 16 -13.89 -43.34 -39.31
N ARG A 17 -12.81 -43.69 -38.61
CA ARG A 17 -12.72 -43.62 -37.15
C ARG A 17 -12.79 -42.18 -36.65
N LYS A 18 -12.16 -41.23 -37.36
CA LYS A 18 -12.22 -39.79 -37.01
C LYS A 18 -13.66 -39.25 -37.06
N ARG A 19 -14.45 -39.64 -38.07
CA ARG A 19 -15.85 -39.22 -38.21
C ARG A 19 -16.74 -39.77 -37.09
N TRP A 20 -16.57 -41.04 -36.72
CA TRP A 20 -17.32 -41.64 -35.61
C TRP A 20 -16.99 -41.01 -34.26
N VAL A 21 -15.70 -40.77 -33.98
CA VAL A 21 -15.27 -40.08 -32.75
C VAL A 21 -15.84 -38.66 -32.69
N ALA A 22 -15.80 -37.92 -33.80
CA ALA A 22 -16.40 -36.58 -33.87
C ALA A 22 -17.91 -36.61 -33.64
N ALA A 23 -18.64 -37.52 -34.28
CA ALA A 23 -20.08 -37.67 -34.10
C ALA A 23 -20.44 -38.03 -32.65
N LEU A 24 -19.72 -38.97 -32.04
CA LEU A 24 -19.91 -39.33 -30.64
C LEU A 24 -19.63 -38.14 -29.71
N THR A 25 -18.56 -37.38 -29.96
CA THR A 25 -18.22 -36.18 -29.18
C THR A 25 -19.34 -35.15 -29.25
N VAL A 26 -19.92 -34.92 -30.43
CA VAL A 26 -21.04 -33.99 -30.62
C VAL A 26 -22.28 -34.48 -29.87
N ILE A 27 -22.65 -35.76 -30.00
CA ILE A 27 -23.82 -36.34 -29.32
C ILE A 27 -23.67 -36.22 -27.79
N VAL A 28 -22.52 -36.61 -27.26
CA VAL A 28 -22.24 -36.51 -25.82
C VAL A 28 -22.29 -35.05 -25.37
N SER A 29 -21.68 -34.13 -26.12
CA SER A 29 -21.69 -32.70 -25.79
C SER A 29 -23.11 -32.13 -25.79
N LEU A 30 -23.92 -32.45 -26.80
CA LEU A 30 -25.33 -32.03 -26.87
C LEU A 30 -26.16 -32.63 -25.73
N GLY A 31 -25.91 -33.90 -25.38
CA GLY A 31 -26.55 -34.56 -24.25
C GLY A 31 -26.22 -33.88 -22.92
N VAL A 32 -24.95 -33.55 -22.68
CA VAL A 32 -24.50 -32.82 -21.49
C VAL A 32 -25.11 -31.43 -21.44
N LEU A 33 -25.10 -30.69 -22.54
CA LEU A 33 -25.68 -29.34 -22.63
C LEU A 33 -27.19 -29.37 -22.37
N SER A 34 -27.92 -30.27 -23.03
CA SER A 34 -29.37 -30.40 -22.88
C SER A 34 -29.76 -30.87 -21.49
N GLY A 35 -29.05 -31.87 -20.94
CA GLY A 35 -29.28 -32.38 -19.58
C GLY A 35 -29.01 -31.32 -18.52
N THR A 36 -27.92 -30.56 -18.65
CA THR A 36 -27.60 -29.44 -17.76
C THR A 36 -28.69 -28.38 -17.81
N GLY A 37 -29.10 -27.96 -19.02
CA GLY A 37 -30.19 -27.00 -19.21
C GLY A 37 -31.51 -27.49 -18.60
N ALA A 38 -31.87 -28.76 -18.82
CA ALA A 38 -33.07 -29.35 -18.27
C ALA A 38 -33.07 -29.37 -16.73
N VAL A 39 -31.96 -29.76 -16.08
CA VAL A 39 -31.87 -29.77 -14.62
C VAL A 39 -32.01 -28.36 -14.05
N GLU A 40 -31.41 -27.35 -14.66
CA GLU A 40 -31.53 -25.97 -14.19
C GLU A 40 -32.95 -25.40 -14.36
N VAL A 41 -33.66 -25.79 -15.42
CA VAL A 41 -35.05 -25.38 -15.65
C VAL A 41 -36.01 -26.12 -14.70
N LEU A 42 -35.82 -27.43 -14.51
CA LEU A 42 -36.70 -28.27 -13.71
C LEU A 42 -36.45 -28.11 -12.19
N MET A 43 -35.23 -27.74 -11.81
CA MET A 43 -34.83 -27.59 -10.41
C MET A 43 -34.11 -26.25 -10.20
N PRO A 44 -34.81 -25.12 -10.42
CA PRO A 44 -34.19 -23.82 -10.34
C PRO A 44 -33.63 -23.58 -8.94
N PRO A 45 -32.40 -23.07 -8.82
CA PRO A 45 -31.79 -22.75 -7.54
C PRO A 45 -32.65 -21.73 -6.78
N SER A 46 -32.70 -21.84 -5.45
CA SER A 46 -33.37 -20.86 -4.60
C SER A 46 -32.83 -19.46 -4.90
N LYS A 47 -33.72 -18.51 -5.24
CA LYS A 47 -33.33 -17.11 -5.48
C LYS A 47 -32.61 -16.59 -4.25
N ARG A 48 -31.34 -16.17 -4.38
CA ARG A 48 -30.69 -15.40 -3.33
C ARG A 48 -31.47 -14.12 -3.15
N MET A 49 -31.85 -13.81 -1.91
CA MET A 49 -32.56 -12.59 -1.59
C MET A 49 -31.55 -11.44 -1.70
N LEU A 50 -31.50 -10.78 -2.85
CA LEU A 50 -30.80 -9.51 -2.99
C LEU A 50 -31.55 -8.49 -2.14
N ILE A 51 -30.83 -7.73 -1.31
CA ILE A 51 -31.40 -6.73 -0.41
C ILE A 51 -30.83 -5.34 -0.73
N GLY A 52 -31.64 -4.30 -0.56
CA GLY A 52 -31.22 -2.90 -0.73
C GLY A 52 -30.75 -2.57 -2.15
N GLU A 53 -29.62 -1.86 -2.22
CA GLU A 53 -29.05 -1.32 -3.47
C GLU A 53 -28.67 -2.41 -4.49
N GLU A 54 -28.22 -3.59 -4.05
CA GLU A 54 -27.87 -4.69 -4.97
C GLU A 54 -29.10 -5.19 -5.76
N LYS A 55 -30.27 -5.21 -5.11
CA LYS A 55 -31.53 -5.57 -5.76
C LYS A 55 -31.90 -4.53 -6.80
N GLU A 56 -31.84 -3.25 -6.45
CA GLU A 56 -32.13 -2.17 -7.39
C GLU A 56 -31.16 -2.15 -8.57
N GLN A 57 -29.86 -2.32 -8.32
CA GLN A 57 -28.85 -2.41 -9.38
C GLN A 57 -29.09 -3.61 -10.28
N ALA A 58 -29.40 -4.78 -9.71
CA ALA A 58 -29.71 -5.97 -10.50
C ALA A 58 -31.01 -5.80 -11.31
N GLU A 59 -32.03 -5.15 -10.75
CA GLU A 59 -33.28 -4.85 -11.46
C GLU A 59 -33.08 -3.82 -12.57
N ARG A 60 -32.29 -2.76 -12.34
CA ARG A 60 -31.92 -1.79 -13.39
C ARG A 60 -31.11 -2.46 -14.49
N ALA A 61 -30.07 -3.20 -14.13
CA ALA A 61 -29.26 -3.96 -15.08
C ALA A 61 -30.10 -4.95 -15.88
N ALA A 62 -31.10 -5.60 -15.28
CA ALA A 62 -32.00 -6.51 -15.99
C ALA A 62 -32.91 -5.78 -16.99
N ARG A 63 -33.42 -4.58 -16.66
CA ARG A 63 -34.27 -3.76 -17.54
C ARG A 63 -33.52 -3.23 -18.75
N ASP A 64 -32.24 -2.88 -18.57
CA ASP A 64 -31.41 -2.26 -19.60
C ASP A 64 -30.72 -3.30 -20.51
N THR A 65 -31.04 -4.59 -20.37
CA THR A 65 -30.45 -5.65 -21.22
C THR A 65 -31.23 -5.92 -22.51
N SER A 66 -30.51 -5.97 -23.62
CA SER A 66 -30.99 -6.32 -24.95
C SER A 66 -30.45 -7.69 -25.42
N TRP A 67 -31.21 -8.34 -26.29
CA TRP A 67 -30.74 -9.55 -26.99
C TRP A 67 -29.80 -9.19 -28.15
N TRP A 68 -30.00 -8.03 -28.77
CA TRP A 68 -29.30 -7.62 -29.98
C TRP A 68 -27.83 -7.25 -29.75
N ASP A 69 -27.49 -6.78 -28.54
CA ASP A 69 -26.12 -6.43 -28.14
C ASP A 69 -25.46 -7.53 -27.27
N GLY A 70 -26.16 -8.65 -27.06
CA GLY A 70 -25.72 -9.77 -26.22
C GLY A 70 -25.66 -9.48 -24.72
N SER A 71 -26.09 -8.31 -24.24
CA SER A 71 -26.12 -7.99 -22.79
C SER A 71 -27.05 -8.92 -22.02
N ARG A 72 -28.20 -9.30 -22.60
CA ARG A 72 -29.14 -10.24 -21.99
C ARG A 72 -28.59 -11.67 -21.92
N ALA A 73 -27.88 -12.11 -22.96
CA ALA A 73 -27.17 -13.38 -22.95
C ALA A 73 -26.08 -13.41 -21.86
N ARG A 74 -25.28 -12.34 -21.74
CA ARG A 74 -24.28 -12.18 -20.66
C ARG A 74 -24.91 -12.15 -19.27
N SER A 75 -26.08 -11.53 -19.12
CA SER A 75 -26.83 -11.50 -17.86
C SER A 75 -27.31 -12.90 -17.48
N ILE A 76 -27.88 -13.65 -18.43
CA ILE A 76 -28.27 -15.05 -18.25
C ILE A 76 -27.06 -15.93 -17.91
N GLU A 77 -25.94 -15.77 -18.63
CA GLU A 77 -24.69 -16.48 -18.34
C GLU A 77 -24.18 -16.16 -16.92
N THR A 78 -24.25 -14.89 -16.52
CA THR A 78 -23.88 -14.46 -15.17
C THR A 78 -24.82 -15.06 -14.13
N ASP A 79 -26.12 -15.13 -14.41
CA ASP A 79 -27.09 -15.74 -13.51
C ASP A 79 -26.84 -17.24 -13.36
N PHE A 80 -26.63 -17.97 -14.47
CA PHE A 80 -26.22 -19.38 -14.45
C PHE A 80 -24.89 -19.57 -13.72
N ARG A 81 -23.92 -18.66 -13.90
CA ARG A 81 -22.62 -18.71 -13.20
C ARG A 81 -22.79 -18.58 -11.69
N LEU A 82 -23.70 -17.73 -11.22
CA LEU A 82 -23.92 -17.46 -9.80
C LEU A 82 -24.89 -18.46 -9.15
N ARG A 83 -25.88 -18.93 -9.92
CA ARG A 83 -27.02 -19.68 -9.39
C ARG A 83 -26.99 -21.17 -9.72
N GLY A 84 -26.44 -21.54 -10.87
CA GLY A 84 -26.63 -22.88 -11.44
C GLY A 84 -26.24 -24.01 -10.49
N ARG A 85 -27.18 -24.91 -10.19
CA ARG A 85 -26.95 -26.06 -9.29
C ARG A 85 -25.98 -27.05 -9.93
N VAL A 86 -26.19 -27.41 -11.19
CA VAL A 86 -25.30 -28.34 -11.90
C VAL A 86 -23.91 -27.74 -11.97
N ARG A 87 -23.81 -26.44 -12.24
CA ARG A 87 -22.52 -25.75 -12.25
C ARG A 87 -21.85 -25.80 -10.87
N ARG A 88 -22.56 -25.57 -9.77
CA ARG A 88 -21.97 -25.63 -8.42
C ARG A 88 -21.46 -27.01 -8.03
N GLU A 89 -22.12 -28.08 -8.48
CA GLU A 89 -21.73 -29.46 -8.15
C GLU A 89 -20.68 -30.01 -9.14
N VAL A 90 -20.78 -29.67 -10.43
CA VAL A 90 -19.93 -30.24 -11.48
C VAL A 90 -18.72 -29.38 -11.80
N ALA A 91 -18.87 -28.04 -11.81
CA ALA A 91 -17.76 -27.15 -12.18
C ALA A 91 -16.53 -27.27 -11.25
N PRO A 92 -16.65 -27.55 -9.93
CA PRO A 92 -15.48 -27.81 -9.11
C PRO A 92 -14.68 -29.05 -9.57
N TYR A 93 -15.35 -30.15 -9.94
CA TYR A 93 -14.68 -31.33 -10.49
C TYR A 93 -14.07 -31.05 -11.87
N TRP A 94 -14.76 -30.29 -12.71
CA TRP A 94 -14.20 -29.83 -13.98
C TRP A 94 -12.97 -28.94 -13.77
N GLY A 95 -13.02 -28.02 -12.81
CA GLY A 95 -11.88 -27.19 -12.43
C GLY A 95 -10.69 -28.04 -11.98
N LEU A 96 -10.93 -29.05 -11.15
CA LEU A 96 -9.89 -30.00 -10.74
C LEU A 96 -9.31 -30.79 -11.93
N PHE A 97 -10.17 -31.26 -12.84
CA PHE A 97 -9.73 -31.94 -14.05
C PHE A 97 -8.84 -31.03 -14.91
N MET A 98 -9.24 -29.78 -15.13
CA MET A 98 -8.43 -28.80 -15.84
C MET A 98 -7.08 -28.56 -15.15
N LEU A 99 -7.08 -28.40 -13.81
CA LEU A 99 -5.85 -28.25 -13.04
C LEU A 99 -4.93 -29.46 -13.18
N ALA A 100 -5.47 -30.68 -13.17
CA ALA A 100 -4.73 -31.91 -13.39
C ALA A 100 -4.10 -32.00 -14.79
N LEU A 101 -4.72 -31.37 -15.79
CA LEU A 101 -4.17 -31.22 -17.14
C LEU A 101 -3.15 -30.06 -17.27
N GLY A 102 -2.90 -29.31 -16.20
CA GLY A 102 -2.03 -28.14 -16.23
C GLY A 102 -2.68 -26.89 -16.82
N ASP A 103 -4.01 -26.86 -16.91
CA ASP A 103 -4.81 -25.74 -17.41
C ASP A 103 -5.72 -25.16 -16.29
N VAL A 104 -6.32 -24.00 -16.51
CA VAL A 104 -7.21 -23.33 -15.57
C VAL A 104 -8.50 -22.89 -16.22
N PRO A 105 -9.66 -23.08 -15.55
CA PRO A 105 -10.93 -22.56 -16.06
C PRO A 105 -11.00 -21.02 -16.03
N SER A 106 -10.09 -20.36 -15.30
CA SER A 106 -10.03 -18.91 -15.16
C SER A 106 -8.78 -18.32 -15.79
N ARG A 107 -8.97 -17.34 -16.67
CA ARG A 107 -7.86 -16.56 -17.28
C ARG A 107 -7.04 -15.77 -16.25
N ALA A 108 -7.59 -15.53 -15.06
CA ALA A 108 -6.90 -14.85 -13.97
C ALA A 108 -5.81 -15.72 -13.32
N LEU A 109 -5.77 -17.02 -13.61
CA LEU A 109 -4.81 -17.96 -13.03
C LEU A 109 -3.75 -18.41 -14.04
N VAL A 110 -2.64 -18.89 -13.48
CA VAL A 110 -1.59 -19.64 -14.17
C VAL A 110 -1.28 -20.87 -13.33
N VAL A 111 -1.25 -22.04 -13.97
CA VAL A 111 -0.81 -23.29 -13.34
C VAL A 111 0.69 -23.43 -13.56
N GLY A 112 1.41 -23.52 -12.46
CA GLY A 112 2.81 -23.88 -12.42
C GLY A 112 3.04 -25.37 -12.24
N LYS A 113 4.32 -25.73 -12.09
CA LYS A 113 4.75 -27.09 -11.80
C LYS A 113 4.20 -27.55 -10.45
N ASN A 114 3.99 -28.86 -10.34
CA ASN A 114 3.53 -29.52 -9.12
C ASN A 114 2.20 -28.98 -8.57
N GLY A 115 1.35 -28.37 -9.42
CA GLY A 115 0.06 -27.83 -9.03
C GLY A 115 0.09 -26.42 -8.41
N HIS A 116 1.24 -25.72 -8.44
CA HIS A 116 1.30 -24.35 -7.93
C HIS A 116 0.35 -23.44 -8.71
N LEU A 117 -0.41 -22.62 -7.99
CA LEU A 117 -1.30 -21.64 -8.60
C LEU A 117 -0.77 -20.23 -8.37
N PHE A 118 -0.79 -19.45 -9.45
CA PHE A 118 -0.39 -18.05 -9.46
C PHE A 118 -1.52 -17.20 -10.04
N TYR A 119 -1.69 -15.99 -9.51
CA TYR A 119 -2.50 -14.97 -10.17
C TYR A 119 -1.73 -14.40 -11.35
N ARG A 120 -2.30 -14.47 -12.55
CA ARG A 120 -1.69 -13.94 -13.78
C ARG A 120 -1.33 -12.47 -13.64
N GLU A 121 -2.24 -11.68 -13.05
CA GLU A 121 -2.03 -10.27 -12.77
C GLU A 121 -0.88 -10.02 -11.78
N ARG A 122 -0.31 -11.01 -11.10
CA ARG A 122 0.80 -10.77 -10.15
C ARG A 122 2.16 -11.20 -10.70
N ILE A 123 2.18 -11.78 -11.91
CA ILE A 123 3.39 -12.33 -12.53
C ILE A 123 4.08 -11.26 -13.39
N ALA A 124 3.34 -10.73 -14.37
CA ALA A 124 3.88 -9.86 -15.41
C ALA A 124 3.82 -8.39 -15.01
N ARG A 125 4.82 -7.91 -14.24
CA ARG A 125 4.88 -6.54 -13.73
C ARG A 125 6.15 -5.83 -14.15
N ASP A 126 6.02 -5.07 -15.22
CA ASP A 126 7.12 -4.33 -15.83
C ASP A 126 7.40 -3.07 -15.00
N PRO A 127 8.55 -2.98 -14.32
CA PRO A 127 8.87 -1.81 -13.51
C PRO A 127 8.89 -0.51 -14.32
N SER A 128 9.12 -0.54 -15.64
CA SER A 128 9.08 0.68 -16.46
C SER A 128 7.68 1.30 -16.58
N LYS A 129 6.62 0.56 -16.27
CA LYS A 129 5.22 0.98 -16.45
C LYS A 129 4.47 1.22 -15.14
N GLU A 130 4.98 0.72 -14.02
CA GLU A 130 4.21 0.57 -12.77
C GLU A 130 4.91 1.17 -11.53
N THR A 131 5.67 2.25 -11.72
CA THR A 131 6.44 2.88 -10.62
C THR A 131 5.64 3.83 -9.73
N ASP A 132 4.66 4.54 -10.30
CA ASP A 132 4.02 5.68 -9.62
C ASP A 132 3.32 5.30 -8.32
N GLY A 133 2.65 4.14 -8.29
CA GLY A 133 1.93 3.69 -7.10
C GLY A 133 2.85 3.38 -5.92
N ALA A 134 3.99 2.75 -6.19
CA ALA A 134 4.99 2.47 -5.16
C ALA A 134 5.64 3.77 -4.63
N ARG A 135 5.93 4.73 -5.52
CA ARG A 135 6.49 6.03 -5.13
C ARG A 135 5.50 6.85 -4.32
N LEU A 136 4.23 6.91 -4.74
CA LEU A 136 3.17 7.58 -3.98
C LEU A 136 2.96 6.93 -2.61
N LEU A 137 2.93 5.59 -2.56
CA LEU A 137 2.79 4.87 -1.31
C LEU A 137 3.98 5.14 -0.37
N ALA A 138 5.22 5.17 -0.87
CA ALA A 138 6.39 5.55 -0.09
C ALA A 138 6.28 7.00 0.42
N LYS A 139 5.85 7.96 -0.40
CA LYS A 139 5.60 9.35 0.04
C LYS A 139 4.56 9.43 1.16
N VAL A 140 3.48 8.65 1.06
CA VAL A 140 2.45 8.53 2.10
C VAL A 140 3.02 7.96 3.40
N PHE A 141 3.77 6.86 3.33
CA PHE A 141 4.40 6.28 4.51
C PHE A 141 5.50 7.18 5.10
N GLY A 142 6.21 7.96 4.28
CA GLY A 142 7.18 8.96 4.73
C GLY A 142 6.51 10.05 5.56
N ALA A 143 5.36 10.55 5.13
CA ALA A 143 4.57 11.50 5.93
C ALA A 143 4.11 10.88 7.26
N ILE A 144 3.64 9.63 7.22
CA ILE A 144 3.18 8.92 8.42
C ILE A 144 4.36 8.67 9.38
N ASP A 145 5.52 8.23 8.90
CA ASP A 145 6.74 8.00 9.71
C ASP A 145 7.15 9.28 10.42
N ARG A 146 7.19 10.40 9.69
CA ARG A 146 7.55 11.72 10.24
C ARG A 146 6.58 12.16 11.35
N CYS A 147 5.27 11.95 11.16
CA CYS A 147 4.26 12.26 12.16
C CYS A 147 4.35 11.35 13.40
N LEU A 148 4.60 10.05 13.20
CA LEU A 148 4.79 9.09 14.28
C LEU A 148 6.06 9.42 15.08
N ALA A 149 7.14 9.81 14.40
CA ALA A 149 8.41 10.18 15.03
C ALA A 149 8.28 11.41 15.93
N ALA A 150 7.47 12.41 15.53
CA ALA A 150 7.14 13.55 16.37
C ALA A 150 6.39 13.15 17.67
N ARG A 151 5.83 11.93 17.72
CA ARG A 151 5.18 11.33 18.90
C ARG A 151 6.03 10.25 19.59
N GLY A 152 7.31 10.14 19.24
CA GLY A 152 8.21 9.13 19.81
C GLY A 152 7.93 7.69 19.34
N SER A 153 7.06 7.53 18.33
CA SER A 153 6.77 6.24 17.70
C SER A 153 7.62 6.04 16.45
N LYS A 154 7.90 4.79 16.08
CA LYS A 154 8.72 4.44 14.92
C LYS A 154 7.89 3.61 13.95
N LEU A 155 7.82 4.04 12.69
CA LEU A 155 7.29 3.19 11.62
C LEU A 155 8.38 2.25 11.11
N ILE A 156 8.00 1.00 10.92
CA ILE A 156 8.74 -0.04 10.21
C ILE A 156 7.83 -0.55 9.10
N VAL A 157 8.29 -0.54 7.86
CA VAL A 157 7.53 -1.06 6.72
C VAL A 157 8.10 -2.40 6.29
N VAL A 158 7.24 -3.37 6.01
CA VAL A 158 7.62 -4.71 5.56
C VAL A 158 6.92 -5.04 4.24
N PRO A 159 7.52 -4.69 3.09
CA PRO A 159 7.02 -5.07 1.78
C PRO A 159 7.23 -6.58 1.60
N LEU A 160 6.12 -7.31 1.44
CA LEU A 160 6.14 -8.75 1.25
C LEU A 160 6.33 -9.08 -0.24
N PRO A 161 7.43 -9.75 -0.63
CA PRO A 161 7.69 -10.07 -2.03
C PRO A 161 6.59 -10.95 -2.64
N ARG A 162 6.46 -10.95 -3.96
CA ARG A 162 5.43 -11.71 -4.66
C ARG A 162 5.79 -13.19 -4.69
N LYS A 163 4.77 -14.05 -4.61
CA LYS A 163 4.90 -15.50 -4.79
C LYS A 163 5.66 -15.91 -6.06
N VAL A 164 5.51 -15.16 -7.16
CA VAL A 164 6.22 -15.43 -8.42
C VAL A 164 7.75 -15.37 -8.25
N VAL A 165 8.24 -14.57 -7.31
CA VAL A 165 9.66 -14.42 -7.03
C VAL A 165 10.16 -15.56 -6.15
N ALA A 166 9.38 -15.96 -5.13
CA ALA A 166 9.72 -17.09 -4.26
C ALA A 166 9.65 -18.44 -4.97
N ASP A 167 8.62 -18.63 -5.78
CA ASP A 167 8.35 -19.91 -6.44
C ASP A 167 8.75 -19.87 -7.92
N GLN A 168 9.81 -19.13 -8.27
CA GLN A 168 10.26 -18.99 -9.67
C GLN A 168 10.47 -20.36 -10.34
N ALA A 169 11.05 -21.32 -9.62
CA ALA A 169 11.27 -22.67 -10.11
C ALA A 169 9.96 -23.41 -10.48
N MET A 170 8.84 -23.01 -9.89
CA MET A 170 7.52 -23.58 -10.11
C MET A 170 6.76 -22.91 -11.26
N LEU A 171 7.25 -21.81 -11.85
CA LEU A 171 6.58 -21.20 -13.00
C LEU A 171 6.64 -22.11 -14.24
N PRO A 172 5.61 -22.05 -15.11
CA PRO A 172 5.67 -22.72 -16.40
C PRO A 172 6.76 -22.10 -17.29
N LYS A 173 7.33 -22.89 -18.20
CA LYS A 173 8.36 -22.41 -19.13
C LYS A 173 7.78 -21.36 -20.07
N GLY A 174 8.59 -20.34 -20.41
CA GLY A 174 8.21 -19.29 -21.37
C GLY A 174 7.31 -18.20 -20.80
N LEU A 175 6.99 -18.25 -19.49
CA LEU A 175 6.27 -17.16 -18.84
C LEU A 175 7.25 -16.07 -18.42
N GLU A 176 7.04 -14.87 -18.94
CA GLU A 176 7.79 -13.69 -18.53
C GLU A 176 7.31 -13.20 -17.16
N PHE A 177 8.27 -12.91 -16.29
CA PHE A 177 8.05 -12.28 -15.00
C PHE A 177 9.26 -11.37 -14.71
N TRP A 178 9.06 -10.37 -13.86
CA TRP A 178 10.02 -9.29 -13.61
C TRP A 178 10.28 -9.17 -12.10
N PRO A 179 11.24 -9.90 -11.53
CA PRO A 179 11.58 -9.82 -10.11
C PRO A 179 12.13 -8.44 -9.71
N GLU A 180 12.62 -7.66 -10.67
CA GLU A 180 13.14 -6.31 -10.49
C GLU A 180 12.08 -5.35 -9.94
N TYR A 181 10.78 -5.62 -10.18
CA TYR A 181 9.70 -4.83 -9.61
C TYR A 181 9.71 -4.88 -8.07
N ASP A 182 9.90 -6.05 -7.46
CA ASP A 182 9.92 -6.20 -6.00
C ASP A 182 11.10 -5.45 -5.39
N ARG A 183 12.26 -5.57 -6.04
CA ARG A 183 13.46 -4.82 -5.68
C ARG A 183 13.21 -3.31 -5.78
N PHE A 184 12.62 -2.85 -6.88
CA PHE A 184 12.27 -1.45 -7.09
C PHE A 184 11.35 -0.92 -5.98
N VAL A 185 10.30 -1.67 -5.59
CA VAL A 185 9.40 -1.25 -4.50
C VAL A 185 10.16 -1.16 -3.18
N ILE A 186 10.95 -2.17 -2.81
CA ILE A 186 11.74 -2.15 -1.58
C ILE A 186 12.72 -0.97 -1.55
N ASP A 187 13.46 -0.76 -2.65
CA ASP A 187 14.44 0.30 -2.76
C ASP A 187 13.79 1.69 -2.78
N THR A 188 12.56 1.81 -3.31
CA THR A 188 11.77 3.07 -3.27
C THR A 188 11.45 3.47 -1.82
N PHE A 189 11.09 2.52 -0.96
CA PHE A 189 10.85 2.82 0.45
C PHE A 189 12.14 3.15 1.20
N LYS A 190 13.21 2.36 1.01
CA LYS A 190 14.52 2.61 1.63
C LYS A 190 15.08 3.98 1.24
N SER A 191 15.06 4.29 -0.06
CA SER A 191 15.50 5.60 -0.58
C SER A 191 14.59 6.76 -0.15
N SER A 192 13.38 6.49 0.34
CA SER A 192 12.53 7.52 0.97
C SER A 192 12.89 7.76 2.45
N GLY A 193 13.90 7.07 2.99
CA GLY A 193 14.30 7.17 4.39
C GLY A 193 13.42 6.39 5.36
N ILE A 194 12.51 5.58 4.84
CA ILE A 194 11.62 4.77 5.65
C ILE A 194 12.40 3.55 6.09
N ARG A 195 12.27 3.19 7.37
CA ARG A 195 12.84 1.95 7.86
C ARG A 195 12.10 0.77 7.26
N THR A 196 12.78 0.01 6.41
CA THR A 196 12.17 -1.07 5.62
C THR A 196 12.89 -2.39 5.87
N VAL A 197 12.12 -3.42 6.23
CA VAL A 197 12.64 -4.81 6.33
C VAL A 197 12.66 -5.41 4.94
N ASP A 198 13.83 -5.85 4.51
CA ASP A 198 14.04 -6.44 3.18
C ASP A 198 13.96 -7.97 3.25
N LEU A 199 12.80 -8.50 2.86
CA LEU A 199 12.56 -9.94 2.84
C LEU A 199 13.06 -10.62 1.56
N LEU A 200 13.36 -9.84 0.52
CA LEU A 200 13.64 -10.37 -0.81
C LEU A 200 14.85 -11.35 -0.84
N PRO A 201 15.97 -11.13 -0.11
CA PRO A 201 17.06 -12.10 -0.04
C PRO A 201 16.66 -13.49 0.45
N ARG A 202 15.70 -13.58 1.38
CA ARG A 202 15.18 -14.88 1.86
C ARG A 202 14.17 -15.48 0.89
N TRP A 203 13.39 -14.62 0.24
CA TRP A 203 12.42 -15.05 -0.76
C TRP A 203 13.08 -15.56 -2.05
N THR A 204 14.32 -15.20 -2.36
CA THR A 204 15.02 -15.73 -3.55
C THR A 204 16.05 -16.82 -3.23
N ALA A 205 16.17 -17.22 -1.97
CA ALA A 205 17.12 -18.25 -1.56
C ALA A 205 16.68 -19.65 -2.04
N PRO A 206 17.61 -20.60 -2.22
CA PRO A 206 17.25 -22.01 -2.47
C PRO A 206 16.33 -22.55 -1.35
N GLY A 207 15.23 -23.22 -1.71
CA GLY A 207 14.22 -23.72 -0.76
C GLY A 207 13.07 -22.74 -0.47
N ALA A 208 13.09 -21.56 -1.08
CA ALA A 208 12.03 -20.55 -0.95
C ALA A 208 10.66 -21.01 -1.47
N GLU A 209 10.57 -22.10 -2.24
CA GLU A 209 9.31 -22.67 -2.72
C GLU A 209 8.36 -23.15 -1.60
N SER A 210 8.86 -23.24 -0.37
CA SER A 210 8.07 -23.55 0.83
C SER A 210 7.49 -22.31 1.53
N ILE A 211 7.83 -21.10 1.07
CA ILE A 211 7.40 -19.84 1.68
C ILE A 211 5.93 -19.56 1.38
N TYR A 212 5.41 -20.00 0.24
CA TYR A 212 4.01 -19.87 -0.14
C TYR A 212 3.27 -21.19 -0.14
N LEU A 213 1.98 -21.11 0.15
CA LEU A 213 1.08 -22.25 -0.03
C LEU A 213 0.89 -22.51 -1.52
N ARG A 214 0.98 -23.79 -1.91
CA ARG A 214 0.84 -24.21 -3.31
C ARG A 214 -0.43 -23.66 -3.99
N HIS A 215 -1.56 -23.73 -3.29
CA HIS A 215 -2.91 -23.44 -3.78
C HIS A 215 -3.51 -22.13 -3.26
N ASP A 216 -2.69 -21.28 -2.64
CA ASP A 216 -3.08 -19.99 -2.08
C ASP A 216 -2.12 -18.89 -2.55
N SER A 217 -2.53 -17.63 -2.38
CA SER A 217 -1.65 -16.47 -2.53
C SER A 217 -0.91 -16.13 -1.26
N HIS A 218 -1.34 -16.65 -0.12
CA HIS A 218 -0.73 -16.40 1.18
C HIS A 218 0.51 -17.27 1.42
N TRP A 219 1.37 -16.80 2.32
CA TRP A 219 2.52 -17.56 2.78
C TRP A 219 2.10 -18.85 3.51
N ALA A 220 2.96 -19.85 3.49
CA ALA A 220 2.90 -20.99 4.40
C ALA A 220 3.56 -20.61 5.75
N ARG A 221 3.49 -21.51 6.74
CA ARG A 221 4.08 -21.29 8.07
C ARG A 221 5.56 -20.90 7.99
N ALA A 222 6.33 -21.55 7.10
CA ALA A 222 7.74 -21.23 6.88
C ALA A 222 7.96 -19.77 6.48
N GLY A 223 7.08 -19.21 5.63
CA GLY A 223 7.13 -17.80 5.25
C GLY A 223 6.84 -16.86 6.42
N VAL A 224 5.90 -17.20 7.30
CA VAL A 224 5.57 -16.40 8.50
C VAL A 224 6.72 -16.39 9.50
N VAL A 225 7.34 -17.56 9.74
CA VAL A 225 8.51 -17.68 10.61
C VAL A 225 9.67 -16.84 10.04
N THR A 226 9.94 -16.97 8.74
CA THR A 226 10.97 -16.18 8.08
C THR A 226 10.70 -14.68 8.16
N PHE A 227 9.44 -14.25 8.00
CA PHE A 227 9.03 -12.86 8.21
C PHE A 227 9.35 -12.38 9.63
N ALA A 228 8.97 -13.14 10.66
CA ALA A 228 9.22 -12.77 12.05
C ALA A 228 10.72 -12.73 12.38
N ASP A 229 11.49 -13.68 11.87
CA ASP A 229 12.95 -13.74 12.01
C ASP A 229 13.64 -12.53 11.40
N GLU A 230 13.28 -12.17 10.16
CA GLU A 230 13.87 -11.04 9.46
C GLU A 230 13.45 -9.70 10.08
N VAL A 231 12.21 -9.58 10.53
CA VAL A 231 11.77 -8.40 11.30
C VAL A 231 12.59 -8.28 12.59
N ALA A 232 12.74 -9.36 13.36
CA ALA A 232 13.54 -9.34 14.58
C ALA A 232 15.00 -8.98 14.26
N HIS A 233 15.60 -9.63 13.26
CA HIS A 233 17.00 -9.48 12.88
C HIS A 233 17.34 -8.06 12.39
N GLN A 234 16.57 -7.53 11.44
CA GLN A 234 16.82 -6.22 10.81
C GLN A 234 16.33 -5.03 11.67
N VAL A 235 15.55 -5.31 12.71
CA VAL A 235 15.04 -4.29 13.64
C VAL A 235 15.47 -4.58 15.09
N PRO A 236 16.79 -4.49 15.41
CA PRO A 236 17.34 -4.95 16.68
C PRO A 236 16.90 -4.14 17.90
N ASP A 237 16.35 -2.94 17.71
CA ASP A 237 15.80 -2.10 18.77
C ASP A 237 14.33 -2.42 19.11
N LEU A 238 13.71 -3.41 18.45
CA LEU A 238 12.42 -3.94 18.89
C LEU A 238 12.52 -4.48 20.33
N PRO A 239 11.47 -4.29 21.15
CA PRO A 239 11.39 -4.89 22.47
C PRO A 239 11.50 -6.41 22.35
N ARG A 240 12.38 -7.00 23.17
CA ARG A 240 12.59 -8.45 23.24
C ARG A 240 12.59 -8.94 24.66
N ASN A 241 12.12 -10.16 24.88
CA ASN A 241 12.10 -10.82 26.19
C ASN A 241 11.42 -9.96 27.27
N THR A 242 10.39 -9.20 26.88
CA THR A 242 9.60 -8.37 27.80
C THR A 242 8.47 -9.16 28.45
N ALA A 243 8.14 -10.32 27.90
CA ALA A 243 7.21 -11.28 28.49
C ALA A 243 7.55 -12.71 28.04
N THR A 244 7.23 -13.71 28.86
CA THR A 244 7.23 -15.10 28.40
C THR A 244 6.05 -15.30 27.44
N ILE A 245 6.34 -15.62 26.18
CA ILE A 245 5.33 -15.92 25.16
C ILE A 245 5.44 -17.39 24.81
N GLU A 246 4.38 -18.13 25.09
CA GLU A 246 4.20 -19.53 24.71
C GLU A 246 3.08 -19.66 23.69
N TYR A 247 3.06 -20.77 22.96
CA TYR A 247 2.02 -21.07 21.99
C TYR A 247 1.63 -22.55 21.99
N VAL A 248 0.49 -22.83 21.38
CA VAL A 248 0.05 -24.17 21.06
C VAL A 248 -0.41 -24.24 19.60
N ASP A 249 -0.08 -25.33 18.93
CA ASP A 249 -0.62 -25.64 17.61
C ASP A 249 -2.11 -26.02 17.77
N GLY A 250 -2.96 -25.32 17.05
CA GLY A 250 -4.40 -25.55 17.01
C GLY A 250 -4.84 -26.53 15.93
N PRO A 251 -6.15 -26.68 15.70
CA PRO A 251 -6.65 -27.54 14.64
C PRO A 251 -6.10 -27.11 13.27
N PRO A 252 -5.93 -28.06 12.33
CA PRO A 252 -5.50 -27.78 10.98
C PRO A 252 -6.41 -26.71 10.33
N ASN A 253 -5.79 -25.63 9.88
CA ASN A 253 -6.43 -24.62 9.06
C ASN A 253 -6.10 -24.88 7.60
N MET A 254 -7.13 -24.78 6.77
CA MET A 254 -7.09 -25.16 5.37
C MET A 254 -7.33 -23.92 4.51
N THR A 255 -6.30 -23.54 3.77
CA THR A 255 -6.22 -22.27 3.06
C THR A 255 -6.17 -22.51 1.56
N ILE A 256 -7.20 -22.03 0.86
CA ILE A 256 -7.43 -22.32 -0.56
C ILE A 256 -7.89 -21.11 -1.39
N GLY A 257 -7.47 -19.91 -1.01
CA GLY A 257 -7.92 -18.66 -1.61
C GLY A 257 -7.88 -18.66 -3.14
N VAL A 258 -6.84 -19.25 -3.74
CA VAL A 258 -6.68 -19.28 -5.20
C VAL A 258 -7.52 -20.39 -5.86
N LEU A 259 -7.72 -21.54 -5.21
CA LEU A 259 -8.57 -22.62 -5.75
C LEU A 259 -10.03 -22.19 -5.98
N THR A 260 -10.52 -21.25 -5.18
CA THR A 260 -11.87 -20.68 -5.40
C THR A 260 -11.99 -20.00 -6.77
N HIS A 261 -10.89 -19.44 -7.30
CA HIS A 261 -10.85 -18.84 -8.64
C HIS A 261 -10.79 -19.90 -9.74
N ALA A 262 -10.38 -21.13 -9.42
CA ALA A 262 -10.52 -22.31 -10.28
C ALA A 262 -11.93 -22.95 -10.16
N GLY A 263 -12.84 -22.36 -9.39
CA GLY A 263 -14.19 -22.88 -9.17
C GLY A 263 -14.26 -24.00 -8.13
N ILE A 264 -13.19 -24.27 -7.39
CA ILE A 264 -13.16 -25.30 -6.34
C ILE A 264 -13.50 -24.65 -5.00
N LEU A 265 -14.67 -24.99 -4.44
CA LEU A 265 -15.20 -24.37 -3.23
C LEU A 265 -14.74 -25.12 -1.96
N PRO A 266 -14.46 -24.43 -0.83
CA PRO A 266 -13.92 -25.06 0.39
C PRO A 266 -14.76 -26.18 1.00
N ARG A 267 -16.08 -26.18 0.76
CA ARG A 267 -17.02 -27.17 1.33
C ARG A 267 -17.47 -28.22 0.32
N HIS A 268 -16.93 -28.20 -0.90
CA HIS A 268 -17.33 -29.13 -1.96
C HIS A 268 -16.41 -30.37 -1.95
N PRO A 269 -16.89 -31.62 -2.13
CA PRO A 269 -16.05 -32.81 -1.99
C PRO A 269 -14.82 -32.86 -2.92
N SER A 270 -14.90 -32.25 -4.12
CA SER A 270 -13.76 -32.13 -5.04
C SER A 270 -12.55 -31.41 -4.44
N HIS A 271 -12.75 -30.66 -3.37
CA HIS A 271 -11.72 -29.93 -2.68
C HIS A 271 -10.70 -30.89 -2.03
N GLU A 272 -11.12 -32.01 -1.44
CA GLU A 272 -10.19 -33.00 -0.88
C GLU A 272 -9.28 -33.59 -1.95
N TRP A 273 -9.81 -33.76 -3.16
CA TRP A 273 -9.06 -34.27 -4.30
C TRP A 273 -8.04 -33.28 -4.85
N ALA A 274 -8.22 -31.98 -4.58
CA ALA A 274 -7.22 -30.97 -4.89
C ALA A 274 -5.98 -31.09 -3.99
N ASN A 275 -6.01 -31.92 -2.93
CA ASN A 275 -4.91 -32.09 -1.98
C ASN A 275 -4.38 -30.73 -1.48
N PRO A 276 -5.23 -29.91 -0.82
CA PRO A 276 -4.81 -28.62 -0.28
C PRO A 276 -3.70 -28.80 0.75
N GLN A 277 -2.82 -27.81 0.83
CA GLN A 277 -1.86 -27.75 1.93
C GLN A 277 -2.61 -27.37 3.20
N VAL A 278 -2.32 -28.08 4.28
CA VAL A 278 -2.95 -27.90 5.58
C VAL A 278 -1.86 -27.52 6.57
N GLU A 279 -2.06 -26.42 7.27
CA GLU A 279 -1.12 -25.92 8.28
C GLU A 279 -1.84 -25.85 9.64
N PRO A 280 -1.21 -26.23 10.75
CA PRO A 280 -1.82 -26.06 12.06
C PRO A 280 -2.05 -24.57 12.34
N ALA A 281 -3.18 -24.27 12.99
CA ALA A 281 -3.37 -22.94 13.56
C ALA A 281 -2.36 -22.67 14.68
N PHE A 282 -2.14 -21.42 15.06
CA PHE A 282 -1.18 -21.07 16.12
C PHE A 282 -1.84 -20.08 17.09
N PHE A 283 -1.91 -20.47 18.36
CA PHE A 283 -2.57 -19.67 19.41
C PHE A 283 -1.62 -19.40 20.56
N LEU A 284 -1.61 -18.16 21.07
CA LEU A 284 -0.82 -17.80 22.23
C LEU A 284 -1.41 -18.39 23.52
N LEU A 285 -0.53 -18.75 24.46
CA LEU A 285 -0.90 -19.20 25.80
C LEU A 285 -0.71 -18.09 26.86
N PRO A 286 -1.57 -18.05 27.90
CA PRO A 286 -2.80 -18.84 28.03
C PRO A 286 -3.91 -18.39 27.04
N PRO A 287 -4.94 -19.20 26.78
CA PRO A 287 -6.09 -18.78 25.97
C PRO A 287 -6.67 -17.45 26.48
N GLY A 288 -7.06 -16.55 25.59
CA GLY A 288 -7.55 -15.21 25.95
C GLY A 288 -6.46 -14.13 26.03
N ARG A 289 -5.17 -14.50 25.95
CA ARG A 289 -4.07 -13.53 26.05
C ARG A 289 -4.06 -12.52 24.91
N GLU A 290 -4.30 -12.98 23.69
CA GLU A 290 -4.41 -12.12 22.51
C GLU A 290 -5.42 -10.99 22.71
N GLN A 291 -6.62 -11.32 23.21
CA GLN A 291 -7.67 -10.34 23.51
C GLN A 291 -7.24 -9.37 24.62
N ARG A 292 -6.47 -9.84 25.62
CA ARG A 292 -5.91 -8.97 26.67
C ARG A 292 -4.88 -7.99 26.12
N ILE A 293 -4.03 -8.42 25.18
CA ILE A 293 -3.06 -7.55 24.50
C ILE A 293 -3.81 -6.49 23.67
N ASP A 294 -4.75 -6.92 22.84
CA ASP A 294 -5.48 -6.01 21.94
C ASP A 294 -6.36 -5.02 22.71
N SER A 295 -6.92 -5.42 23.86
CA SER A 295 -7.69 -4.55 24.75
C SER A 295 -6.85 -3.64 25.65
N GLY A 296 -5.51 -3.70 25.55
CA GLY A 296 -4.59 -2.94 26.41
C GLY A 296 -4.54 -3.39 27.88
N LYS A 297 -5.12 -4.56 28.21
CA LYS A 297 -5.00 -5.16 29.56
C LYS A 297 -3.60 -5.76 29.79
N GLU A 298 -2.89 -6.05 28.70
CA GLU A 298 -1.46 -6.39 28.71
C GLU A 298 -0.74 -5.31 27.89
N PRO A 299 0.21 -4.56 28.48
CA PRO A 299 0.89 -3.49 27.76
C PRO A 299 1.72 -4.07 26.62
N ALA A 300 1.68 -3.40 25.48
CA ALA A 300 2.41 -3.79 24.29
C ALA A 300 3.03 -2.55 23.63
N GLU A 301 4.32 -2.64 23.32
CA GLU A 301 5.08 -1.59 22.64
C GLU A 301 5.06 -1.74 21.12
N ILE A 302 4.48 -2.84 20.61
CA ILE A 302 4.49 -3.20 19.19
C ILE A 302 3.05 -3.31 18.70
N LEU A 303 2.77 -2.66 17.57
CA LEU A 303 1.54 -2.84 16.80
C LEU A 303 1.89 -3.39 15.42
N LEU A 304 1.24 -4.49 15.04
CA LEU A 304 1.33 -5.07 13.70
C LEU A 304 0.08 -4.69 12.91
N ALA A 305 0.24 -3.84 11.90
CA ALA A 305 -0.78 -3.55 10.92
C ALA A 305 -0.42 -4.24 9.60
N GLY A 306 -1.27 -5.15 9.15
CA GLY A 306 -1.04 -5.88 7.91
C GLY A 306 -2.29 -6.12 7.09
N SER A 307 -2.11 -6.91 6.05
CA SER A 307 -3.17 -7.36 5.16
C SER A 307 -3.75 -8.71 5.64
N SER A 308 -4.42 -9.43 4.74
CA SER A 308 -4.82 -10.83 4.98
C SER A 308 -3.64 -11.78 5.18
N PHE A 309 -2.40 -11.35 4.87
CA PHE A 309 -1.21 -12.10 5.21
C PHE A 309 -0.95 -12.13 6.72
N CYS A 310 -1.28 -11.07 7.45
CA CYS A 310 -1.23 -11.10 8.90
C CYS A 310 -2.53 -11.63 9.51
N ASP A 311 -3.69 -11.18 9.00
CA ASP A 311 -5.02 -11.55 9.51
C ASP A 311 -5.48 -12.96 9.04
N GLY A 312 -5.24 -13.94 9.91
CA GLY A 312 -5.64 -15.35 9.72
C GLY A 312 -4.50 -16.31 9.37
N PHE A 313 -3.25 -15.84 9.37
CA PHE A 313 -2.05 -16.66 9.19
C PHE A 313 -1.06 -16.50 10.35
N PHE A 314 -1.57 -16.11 11.52
CA PHE A 314 -0.86 -16.14 12.80
C PHE A 314 0.46 -15.33 12.85
N ALA A 315 0.63 -14.36 11.95
CA ALA A 315 1.85 -13.55 11.88
C ALA A 315 2.13 -12.83 13.20
N ARG A 316 1.09 -12.29 13.83
CA ARG A 316 1.21 -11.69 15.16
C ARG A 316 1.74 -12.68 16.20
N ALA A 317 1.14 -13.87 16.28
CA ALA A 317 1.47 -14.82 17.33
C ALA A 317 2.91 -15.36 17.18
N ILE A 318 3.32 -15.64 15.94
CA ILE A 318 4.70 -16.04 15.63
C ILE A 318 5.68 -14.89 15.89
N LEU A 319 5.33 -13.65 15.51
CA LEU A 319 6.17 -12.48 15.80
C LEU A 319 6.31 -12.24 17.32
N ALA A 320 5.21 -12.35 18.08
CA ALA A 320 5.21 -12.21 19.53
C ALA A 320 6.08 -13.29 20.18
N TYR A 321 5.98 -14.53 19.70
CA TYR A 321 6.83 -15.64 20.15
C TYR A 321 8.31 -15.39 19.82
N GLN A 322 8.62 -14.97 18.59
CA GLN A 322 10.00 -14.74 18.16
C GLN A 322 10.67 -13.59 18.91
N LEU A 323 9.91 -12.55 19.25
CA LEU A 323 10.41 -11.43 20.03
C LEU A 323 10.34 -11.70 21.54
N GLN A 324 9.57 -12.69 22.00
CA GLN A 324 9.18 -12.83 23.41
C GLN A 324 8.63 -11.51 23.95
N ALA A 325 7.68 -10.91 23.21
CA ALA A 325 7.09 -9.62 23.50
C ALA A 325 5.62 -9.57 23.05
N PRO A 326 4.72 -8.89 23.79
CA PRO A 326 3.35 -8.67 23.35
C PRO A 326 3.28 -7.82 22.07
N VAL A 327 2.46 -8.24 21.11
CA VAL A 327 2.21 -7.54 19.84
C VAL A 327 0.71 -7.34 19.68
N ILE A 328 0.27 -6.10 19.43
CA ILE A 328 -1.13 -5.77 19.12
C ILE A 328 -1.42 -6.13 17.66
N ASP A 329 -2.57 -6.76 17.38
CA ASP A 329 -3.05 -6.90 16.00
C ASP A 329 -3.89 -5.69 15.56
N ALA A 330 -3.51 -5.10 14.44
CA ALA A 330 -4.31 -4.13 13.70
C ALA A 330 -4.47 -4.54 12.23
N SER A 331 -4.20 -5.81 11.90
CA SER A 331 -4.28 -6.34 10.54
C SER A 331 -5.73 -6.53 10.12
N LEU A 332 -6.02 -6.24 8.85
CA LEU A 332 -7.37 -6.36 8.29
C LEU A 332 -7.34 -7.09 6.95
N ARG A 333 -8.09 -8.19 6.87
CA ARG A 333 -8.27 -8.95 5.63
C ARG A 333 -8.89 -8.13 4.51
N GLY A 334 -8.29 -8.22 3.32
CA GLY A 334 -8.80 -7.59 2.10
C GLY A 334 -8.70 -6.06 2.09
N ARG A 335 -7.93 -5.47 3.02
CA ARG A 335 -7.68 -4.03 3.07
C ARG A 335 -6.23 -3.73 2.66
N LEU A 336 -6.03 -2.49 2.21
CA LEU A 336 -4.72 -1.93 1.91
C LEU A 336 -4.00 -1.57 3.21
N PRO A 337 -2.66 -1.58 3.26
CA PRO A 337 -1.91 -1.50 4.51
C PRO A 337 -2.12 -0.20 5.28
N VAL A 338 -2.25 0.92 4.56
CA VAL A 338 -2.52 2.23 5.17
C VAL A 338 -3.87 2.24 5.89
N TYR A 339 -4.85 1.46 5.40
CA TYR A 339 -6.15 1.35 6.05
C TYR A 339 -6.05 0.56 7.36
N SER A 340 -5.38 -0.59 7.36
CA SER A 340 -5.10 -1.38 8.58
C SER A 340 -4.38 -0.54 9.63
N LEU A 341 -3.35 0.19 9.20
CA LEU A 341 -2.60 1.10 10.06
C LEU A 341 -3.50 2.23 10.62
N SER A 342 -4.38 2.78 9.80
CA SER A 342 -5.35 3.81 10.23
C SER A 342 -6.29 3.31 11.32
N GLU A 343 -6.84 2.10 11.16
CA GLU A 343 -7.73 1.51 12.16
C GLU A 343 -7.00 1.20 13.46
N GLY A 344 -5.73 0.77 13.39
CA GLY A 344 -4.88 0.59 14.57
C GLY A 344 -4.55 1.89 15.30
N ILE A 345 -4.31 2.98 14.56
CA ILE A 345 -3.94 4.28 15.15
C ILE A 345 -5.16 5.01 15.72
N ARG A 346 -6.29 5.05 15.01
CA ARG A 346 -7.45 5.91 15.36
C ARG A 346 -8.14 5.56 16.68
N VAL A 347 -7.96 4.34 17.18
CA VAL A 347 -8.59 3.87 18.43
C VAL A 347 -7.75 4.21 19.67
N ARG A 348 -6.64 4.92 19.48
CA ARG A 348 -5.68 5.26 20.53
C ARG A 348 -5.47 6.77 20.57
N GLU A 349 -5.32 7.33 21.75
CA GLU A 349 -4.85 8.70 21.87
C GLU A 349 -3.42 8.80 21.32
N PRO A 350 -3.04 9.90 20.65
CA PRO A 350 -1.78 9.93 19.94
C PRO A 350 -0.52 10.03 20.84
N ASP A 351 -0.68 10.16 22.16
CA ASP A 351 0.36 9.96 23.19
C ASP A 351 0.39 8.52 23.75
N GLN A 352 -0.61 7.70 23.45
CA GLN A 352 -0.73 6.29 23.83
C GLN A 352 -0.37 5.32 22.70
N LEU A 353 0.25 5.82 21.63
CA LEU A 353 0.66 4.98 20.51
C LEU A 353 1.78 4.03 20.94
N PRO A 354 1.74 2.76 20.50
CA PRO A 354 2.85 1.84 20.69
C PRO A 354 4.12 2.41 20.08
N ARG A 355 5.25 2.21 20.75
CA ARG A 355 6.55 2.74 20.33
C ARG A 355 6.96 2.28 18.93
N PHE A 356 6.54 1.09 18.51
CA PHE A 356 6.84 0.50 17.21
C PHE A 356 5.57 0.12 16.47
N LEU A 357 5.44 0.60 15.23
CA LEU A 357 4.35 0.26 14.34
C LEU A 357 4.94 -0.45 13.11
N ILE A 358 4.61 -1.73 12.96
CA ILE A 358 5.04 -2.56 11.83
C ILE A 358 3.90 -2.58 10.81
N ALA A 359 4.16 -2.06 9.61
CA ALA A 359 3.22 -2.04 8.50
C ALA A 359 3.62 -3.06 7.44
N GLU A 360 2.98 -4.23 7.45
CA GLU A 360 3.12 -5.27 6.42
C GLU A 360 2.26 -4.93 5.20
N PHE A 361 2.80 -5.12 4.00
CA PHE A 361 1.99 -5.11 2.80
C PHE A 361 2.54 -5.99 1.67
N PRO A 362 1.68 -6.71 0.93
CA PRO A 362 2.09 -7.41 -0.28
C PRO A 362 2.46 -6.43 -1.38
N ILE A 363 3.64 -6.60 -2.00
CA ILE A 363 4.17 -5.65 -3.01
C ILE A 363 3.19 -5.36 -4.15
N HIS A 364 2.40 -6.35 -4.59
CA HIS A 364 1.39 -6.17 -5.63
C HIS A 364 0.28 -5.16 -5.28
N GLN A 365 0.13 -4.79 -4.00
CA GLN A 365 -0.82 -3.76 -3.58
C GLN A 365 -0.31 -2.33 -3.83
N ALA A 366 1.01 -2.13 -4.01
CA ALA A 366 1.57 -0.81 -4.32
C ALA A 366 0.98 -0.22 -5.61
N GLU A 367 0.63 -1.06 -6.58
CA GLU A 367 0.03 -0.63 -7.85
C GLU A 367 -1.45 -0.28 -7.77
N ALA A 368 -2.15 -0.82 -6.76
CA ALA A 368 -3.52 -0.44 -6.49
C ALA A 368 -3.60 1.01 -5.98
N ILE A 369 -2.45 1.56 -5.56
CA ILE A 369 -2.29 2.97 -5.22
C ILE A 369 -2.14 3.74 -6.53
N ARG A 370 -3.25 4.29 -7.00
CA ARG A 370 -3.27 5.17 -8.17
C ARG A 370 -3.85 6.52 -7.78
N PRO A 371 -3.59 7.59 -8.55
CA PRO A 371 -4.39 8.81 -8.50
C PRO A 371 -5.88 8.46 -8.47
N GLY A 372 -6.59 8.82 -7.39
CA GLY A 372 -8.00 8.47 -7.18
C GLY A 372 -8.28 7.23 -6.31
N ALA A 373 -7.27 6.57 -5.74
CA ALA A 373 -7.46 5.50 -4.73
C ALA A 373 -8.01 6.07 -3.41
N GLU A 374 -9.30 6.41 -3.40
CA GLU A 374 -9.95 7.17 -2.33
C GLU A 374 -9.82 6.50 -0.96
N SER A 375 -9.86 5.16 -0.89
CA SER A 375 -9.77 4.42 0.38
C SER A 375 -8.41 4.57 1.06
N THR A 376 -7.30 4.42 0.32
CA THR A 376 -5.94 4.62 0.84
C THR A 376 -5.75 6.06 1.26
N MET A 377 -6.16 7.00 0.41
CA MET A 377 -5.99 8.41 0.73
C MET A 377 -6.80 8.79 1.95
N ARG A 378 -8.07 8.40 2.03
CA ARG A 378 -8.92 8.63 3.20
C ARG A 378 -8.29 8.04 4.47
N ALA A 379 -7.72 6.84 4.42
CA ALA A 379 -6.99 6.26 5.54
C ALA A 379 -5.76 7.09 5.92
N CYS A 380 -4.95 7.50 4.94
CA CYS A 380 -3.80 8.37 5.14
C CYS A 380 -4.21 9.70 5.80
N PHE A 381 -5.22 10.40 5.26
CA PHE A 381 -5.74 11.63 5.85
C PHE A 381 -6.32 11.40 7.24
N THR A 382 -6.89 10.24 7.53
CA THR A 382 -7.39 9.90 8.87
C THR A 382 -6.23 9.78 9.85
N ILE A 383 -5.17 9.02 9.50
CA ILE A 383 -3.94 8.92 10.29
C ILE A 383 -3.35 10.31 10.49
N LEU A 384 -3.16 11.06 9.42
CA LEU A 384 -2.46 12.33 9.49
C LEU A 384 -3.26 13.39 10.24
N ASN A 385 -4.59 13.47 10.11
CA ASN A 385 -5.39 14.37 10.96
C ASN A 385 -5.39 13.92 12.44
N HIS A 386 -5.22 12.63 12.73
CA HIS A 386 -5.10 12.12 14.09
C HIS A 386 -3.73 12.41 14.72
N LEU A 387 -2.67 12.29 13.93
CA LEU A 387 -1.28 12.49 14.36
C LEU A 387 -0.84 13.95 14.31
N TYR A 388 -1.24 14.71 13.30
CA TYR A 388 -1.03 16.16 13.24
C TYR A 388 -1.95 16.84 14.24
N ARG A 389 -1.37 17.40 15.29
CA ARG A 389 -2.05 18.39 16.10
C ARG A 389 -1.73 19.79 15.58
N ALA A 390 -2.72 20.68 15.66
CA ALA A 390 -2.59 22.07 15.25
C ALA A 390 -1.50 22.84 16.03
N ASP A 391 -1.08 22.35 17.21
CA ASP A 391 0.00 22.92 18.02
C ASP A 391 1.40 22.48 17.59
N ILE A 392 1.53 21.39 16.83
CA ILE A 392 2.82 20.93 16.29
C ILE A 392 3.08 21.56 14.91
N SER A 393 2.02 21.76 14.12
CA SER A 393 2.12 22.42 12.82
C SER A 393 2.37 23.92 12.98
N ARG A 394 3.39 24.45 12.29
CA ARG A 394 3.68 25.89 12.30
C ARG A 394 3.29 26.53 10.97
N PRO A 395 2.57 27.67 10.99
CA PRO A 395 2.32 28.42 9.78
C PRO A 395 3.63 28.92 9.20
N LEU A 396 3.77 28.76 7.89
CA LEU A 396 4.86 29.35 7.13
C LEU A 396 4.53 30.82 6.83
N PRO A 397 5.53 31.71 6.80
CA PRO A 397 5.34 33.10 6.41
C PRO A 397 4.70 33.21 5.02
N ALA A 398 3.69 34.08 4.88
CA ALA A 398 2.92 34.23 3.64
C ALA A 398 3.73 34.84 2.49
N ASP A 399 4.85 35.48 2.79
CA ASP A 399 5.82 35.97 1.82
C ASP A 399 6.67 34.83 1.23
N LEU A 400 6.85 33.71 1.94
CA LEU A 400 7.54 32.54 1.40
C LEU A 400 6.63 31.65 0.57
N PHE A 401 5.41 31.44 1.07
CA PHE A 401 4.37 30.67 0.41
C PHE A 401 3.12 31.55 0.28
N PRO A 402 2.84 32.09 -0.92
CA PRO A 402 1.73 33.01 -1.09
C PRO A 402 0.42 32.37 -0.63
N GLY A 403 -0.44 33.19 -0.02
CA GLY A 403 -1.77 32.74 0.40
C GLY A 403 -2.57 32.18 -0.78
N ALA A 404 -3.50 31.27 -0.48
CA ALA A 404 -4.36 30.70 -1.51
C ALA A 404 -5.11 31.80 -2.29
N ALA A 405 -5.18 31.64 -3.61
CA ALA A 405 -6.12 32.41 -4.40
C ALA A 405 -7.55 32.06 -3.95
N LYS A 406 -8.36 33.08 -3.66
CA LYS A 406 -9.77 32.93 -3.30
C LYS A 406 -10.65 33.32 -4.48
N GLU A 407 -11.49 32.41 -4.92
CA GLU A 407 -12.52 32.68 -5.94
C GLU A 407 -13.88 32.92 -5.29
N THR A 408 -14.84 33.41 -6.08
CA THR A 408 -16.24 33.46 -5.64
C THR A 408 -16.76 32.03 -5.40
N PRO A 409 -17.33 31.71 -4.22
CA PRO A 409 -17.82 30.38 -3.93
C PRO A 409 -18.84 29.88 -4.96
N ARG A 410 -18.57 28.74 -5.60
CA ARG A 410 -19.49 28.05 -6.52
C ARG A 410 -19.32 26.54 -6.37
N LEU A 411 -20.42 25.79 -6.47
CA LEU A 411 -20.38 24.34 -6.33
C LEU A 411 -19.44 23.71 -7.35
N ASN A 412 -18.60 22.80 -6.87
CA ASN A 412 -17.59 22.07 -7.63
C ASN A 412 -16.52 22.96 -8.31
N ARG A 413 -16.40 24.24 -7.94
CA ARG A 413 -15.29 25.10 -8.36
C ARG A 413 -14.31 25.34 -7.21
N PRO A 414 -13.00 25.37 -7.47
CA PRO A 414 -12.01 25.73 -6.45
C PRO A 414 -12.37 27.04 -5.74
N LEU A 415 -12.60 26.99 -4.43
CA LEU A 415 -12.70 28.17 -3.58
C LEU A 415 -11.32 28.62 -3.11
N ILE A 416 -10.50 27.65 -2.73
CA ILE A 416 -9.09 27.80 -2.36
C ILE A 416 -8.30 27.10 -3.43
N HIS A 417 -7.34 27.80 -4.04
CA HIS A 417 -6.48 27.24 -5.06
C HIS A 417 -5.04 27.73 -4.90
N TYR A 418 -4.13 26.77 -4.86
CA TYR A 418 -2.70 26.97 -5.04
C TYR A 418 -2.35 26.44 -6.44
N PRO A 419 -2.04 27.33 -7.40
CA PRO A 419 -1.74 26.93 -8.76
C PRO A 419 -0.42 26.15 -8.81
N PRO A 420 -0.18 25.40 -9.90
CA PRO A 420 1.10 24.77 -10.13
C PRO A 420 2.27 25.72 -9.93
N GLY A 421 3.28 25.25 -9.19
CA GLY A 421 4.49 26.01 -8.90
C GLY A 421 4.50 26.82 -7.61
N THR A 422 3.40 26.81 -6.85
CA THR A 422 3.32 27.59 -5.60
C THR A 422 3.66 26.79 -4.35
N LEU A 423 3.41 25.48 -4.34
CA LEU A 423 3.67 24.58 -3.21
C LEU A 423 4.83 23.63 -3.51
N LEU A 424 6.02 24.19 -3.75
CA LEU A 424 7.18 23.40 -4.16
C LEU A 424 7.70 22.53 -3.00
N SER A 425 7.66 21.21 -3.14
CA SER A 425 8.09 20.31 -2.06
C SER A 425 8.71 18.98 -2.53
N SER A 426 9.17 18.15 -1.59
CA SER A 426 9.52 16.75 -1.85
C SER A 426 8.31 15.82 -2.08
N GLY A 427 7.09 16.32 -1.86
CA GLY A 427 5.84 15.61 -2.12
C GLY A 427 5.48 14.52 -1.10
N ASP A 428 6.11 14.51 0.07
CA ASP A 428 5.93 13.54 1.14
C ASP A 428 5.28 14.18 2.39
N GLY A 429 4.43 15.16 2.17
CA GLY A 429 3.66 15.86 3.20
C GLY A 429 4.47 16.81 4.09
N ILE A 430 5.73 17.11 3.74
CA ILE A 430 6.56 18.09 4.48
C ILE A 430 5.91 19.48 4.53
N LEU A 431 5.18 19.81 3.46
CA LEU A 431 4.20 20.87 3.44
C LEU A 431 2.81 20.25 3.60
N ALA A 432 1.96 20.95 4.35
CA ALA A 432 0.55 20.67 4.45
C ALA A 432 -0.24 21.98 4.39
N ILE A 433 -1.52 21.88 4.07
CA ILE A 433 -2.46 23.01 4.12
C ILE A 433 -3.33 22.84 5.36
N ARG A 434 -3.16 23.73 6.32
CA ARG A 434 -4.11 23.88 7.42
C ARG A 434 -5.34 24.61 6.89
N VAL A 435 -6.49 23.98 6.98
CA VAL A 435 -7.77 24.56 6.60
C VAL A 435 -8.65 24.67 7.85
N ASP A 436 -8.99 25.90 8.21
CA ASP A 436 -9.94 26.19 9.27
C ASP A 436 -11.32 26.46 8.64
N PHE A 437 -12.31 25.67 9.03
CA PHE A 437 -13.70 25.72 8.59
C PHE A 437 -14.58 26.27 9.71
N GLU A 438 -15.54 27.12 9.36
CA GLU A 438 -16.59 27.60 10.25
C GLU A 438 -17.93 27.57 9.50
N SER A 439 -18.89 26.78 9.98
CA SER A 439 -20.21 26.66 9.35
C SER A 439 -21.30 26.31 10.37
N GLU A 440 -22.53 26.75 10.11
CA GLU A 440 -23.72 26.40 10.91
C GLU A 440 -24.32 25.05 10.52
N ALA A 441 -23.89 24.46 9.39
CA ALA A 441 -24.43 23.23 8.84
C ALA A 441 -23.32 22.25 8.43
N MET A 442 -23.70 21.00 8.18
CA MET A 442 -22.77 19.98 7.67
C MET A 442 -22.34 20.35 6.25
N THR A 443 -21.04 20.57 6.05
CA THR A 443 -20.48 20.92 4.75
C THR A 443 -19.76 19.73 4.13
N GLN A 444 -19.77 19.69 2.80
CA GLN A 444 -19.02 18.71 2.02
C GLN A 444 -18.09 19.44 1.07
N TRP A 445 -16.83 19.00 1.05
CA TRP A 445 -15.76 19.57 0.27
C TRP A 445 -15.11 18.51 -0.61
N ARG A 446 -14.59 18.93 -1.75
CA ARG A 446 -13.70 18.13 -2.59
C ARG A 446 -12.32 18.76 -2.56
N LEU A 447 -11.38 18.01 -2.02
CA LEU A 447 -9.97 18.31 -2.04
C LEU A 447 -9.35 17.63 -3.27
N SER A 448 -8.44 18.31 -3.95
CA SER A 448 -7.55 17.71 -4.93
C SER A 448 -6.12 18.18 -4.71
N CYS A 449 -5.18 17.24 -4.78
CA CYS A 449 -3.75 17.50 -4.68
C CYS A 449 -3.02 16.49 -5.57
N SER A 450 -2.28 16.97 -6.57
CA SER A 450 -1.41 16.15 -7.44
C SER A 450 -2.03 14.82 -7.94
N GLY A 451 -3.23 14.89 -8.50
CA GLY A 451 -3.96 13.74 -9.05
C GLY A 451 -4.76 12.92 -8.02
N MET A 452 -4.63 13.21 -6.72
CA MET A 452 -5.50 12.64 -5.70
C MET A 452 -6.73 13.53 -5.53
N SER A 453 -7.90 12.90 -5.32
CA SER A 453 -9.16 13.59 -5.02
C SER A 453 -9.80 12.93 -3.81
N LEU A 454 -10.24 13.74 -2.83
CA LEU A 454 -10.89 13.27 -1.62
C LEU A 454 -12.12 14.11 -1.34
N SER A 455 -13.22 13.46 -0.94
CA SER A 455 -14.36 14.16 -0.35
C SER A 455 -14.24 14.21 1.17
N ILE A 456 -14.32 15.42 1.72
CA ILE A 456 -14.25 15.68 3.17
C ILE A 456 -15.62 16.15 3.63
N ARG A 457 -16.12 15.60 4.73
CA ARG A 457 -17.32 16.10 5.41
C ARG A 457 -16.88 16.81 6.68
N VAL A 458 -17.38 18.03 6.89
CA VAL A 458 -17.06 18.84 8.05
C VAL A 458 -18.36 19.17 8.78
N PRO A 459 -18.52 18.68 10.03
CA PRO A 459 -19.73 18.95 10.82
C PRO A 459 -19.87 20.45 11.15
N PRO A 460 -21.06 20.89 11.61
CA PRO A 460 -21.25 22.25 12.09
C PRO A 460 -20.24 22.65 13.18
N GLY A 461 -19.97 23.95 13.29
CA GLY A 461 -19.02 24.55 14.22
C GLY A 461 -17.68 24.90 13.58
N ARG A 462 -16.67 25.10 14.43
CA ARG A 462 -15.29 25.39 14.02
C ARG A 462 -14.47 24.12 13.99
N HIS A 463 -13.88 23.82 12.84
CA HIS A 463 -13.08 22.62 12.63
C HIS A 463 -11.79 22.97 11.90
N THR A 464 -10.66 22.47 12.39
CA THR A 464 -9.38 22.53 11.69
C THR A 464 -9.10 21.17 11.04
N ARG A 465 -8.56 21.18 9.82
CA ARG A 465 -8.00 20.00 9.15
C ARG A 465 -6.60 20.32 8.65
N ILE A 466 -5.72 19.35 8.69
CA ILE A 466 -4.37 19.46 8.12
C ILE A 466 -4.30 18.50 6.94
N LEU A 467 -4.06 19.08 5.77
CA LEU A 467 -4.13 18.38 4.50
C LEU A 467 -2.72 18.30 3.90
N PRO A 468 -1.99 17.19 4.08
CA PRO A 468 -0.65 17.02 3.50
C PRO A 468 -0.65 17.24 1.99
N VAL A 469 0.41 17.86 1.51
CA VAL A 469 0.69 17.98 0.07
C VAL A 469 1.51 16.75 -0.32
N PHE A 470 0.92 15.88 -1.14
CA PHE A 470 1.68 14.84 -1.82
C PHE A 470 1.84 15.20 -3.28
N GLU A 471 3.02 14.95 -3.84
CA GLU A 471 3.34 15.24 -5.24
C GLU A 471 3.78 13.97 -5.94
N SER A 472 3.48 13.84 -7.23
CA SER A 472 4.13 12.87 -8.11
C SER A 472 5.57 13.32 -8.40
N ASP A 473 6.29 12.61 -9.27
CA ASP A 473 7.65 13.01 -9.66
C ASP A 473 7.68 14.13 -10.71
N ASP A 474 6.50 14.57 -11.17
CA ASP A 474 6.28 15.82 -11.88
C ASP A 474 5.62 16.81 -10.90
N PRO A 475 6.41 17.53 -10.07
CA PRO A 475 5.90 18.42 -9.04
C PRO A 475 5.37 19.70 -9.69
N ALA A 476 4.17 19.59 -10.24
CA ALA A 476 3.35 20.73 -10.62
C ALA A 476 2.38 21.11 -9.47
N GLY A 477 2.67 20.69 -8.23
CA GLY A 477 2.07 21.05 -6.93
C GLY A 477 0.80 21.89 -6.90
N SER A 478 -0.28 21.41 -7.53
CA SER A 478 -1.57 22.07 -7.43
C SER A 478 -2.35 21.52 -6.25
N PHE A 479 -2.92 22.43 -5.47
CA PHE A 479 -3.89 22.11 -4.43
C PHE A 479 -5.15 22.92 -4.68
N TRP A 480 -6.31 22.27 -4.63
CA TRP A 480 -7.55 23.00 -4.57
C TRP A 480 -8.58 22.36 -3.65
N LEU A 481 -9.44 23.21 -3.11
CA LEU A 481 -10.57 22.83 -2.27
C LEU A 481 -11.84 23.47 -2.83
N ALA A 482 -12.83 22.66 -3.18
CA ALA A 482 -14.09 23.09 -3.78
C ALA A 482 -15.29 22.68 -2.90
N PRO A 483 -16.31 23.54 -2.74
CA PRO A 483 -17.55 23.19 -2.05
C PRO A 483 -18.36 22.20 -2.91
N VAL A 484 -18.94 21.17 -2.30
CA VAL A 484 -19.71 20.11 -2.98
C VAL A 484 -21.21 20.25 -2.73
N ASN A 485 -21.62 20.82 -1.60
CA ASN A 485 -23.02 21.07 -1.25
C ASN A 485 -23.29 22.54 -0.94
N GLU A 486 -24.56 22.96 -0.99
CA GLU A 486 -24.96 24.36 -0.77
C GLU A 486 -24.50 24.93 0.58
N PRO A 487 -24.58 24.21 1.72
CA PRO A 487 -24.03 24.70 2.99
C PRO A 487 -22.55 25.13 2.93
N ALA A 488 -21.75 24.47 2.09
CA ALA A 488 -20.33 24.80 1.95
C ALA A 488 -20.10 26.15 1.25
N LEU A 489 -21.08 26.69 0.51
CA LEU A 489 -20.97 28.01 -0.13
C LEU A 489 -21.00 29.16 0.89
N GLY A 490 -21.69 28.98 2.02
CA GLY A 490 -21.81 29.96 3.09
C GLY A 490 -20.81 29.77 4.23
N ALA A 491 -19.95 28.76 4.17
CA ALA A 491 -18.99 28.46 5.23
C ALA A 491 -17.78 29.41 5.19
N GLY A 492 -17.34 29.88 6.36
CA GLY A 492 -16.06 30.53 6.51
C GLY A 492 -14.93 29.52 6.31
N VAL A 493 -14.03 29.79 5.36
CA VAL A 493 -12.86 28.94 5.12
C VAL A 493 -11.60 29.79 5.00
N THR A 494 -10.59 29.41 5.75
CA THR A 494 -9.23 29.95 5.63
C THR A 494 -8.24 28.82 5.42
N ALA A 495 -7.22 29.08 4.62
CA ALA A 495 -6.15 28.13 4.32
C ALA A 495 -4.80 28.77 4.60
N THR A 496 -3.90 28.02 5.22
CA THR A 496 -2.54 28.45 5.53
C THR A 496 -1.59 27.30 5.28
N VAL A 497 -0.46 27.58 4.63
CA VAL A 497 0.59 26.59 4.43
C VAL A 497 1.29 26.38 5.77
N VAL A 498 1.40 25.12 6.19
CA VAL A 498 2.04 24.72 7.44
C VAL A 498 3.09 23.66 7.19
N THR A 499 4.02 23.53 8.14
CA THR A 499 5.01 22.46 8.19
C THR A 499 5.17 21.95 9.63
N ASP A 500 5.65 20.72 9.80
CA ASP A 500 6.08 20.15 11.08
C ASP A 500 7.58 20.36 11.37
N VAL A 501 8.30 21.04 10.47
CA VAL A 501 9.69 21.43 10.67
C VAL A 501 9.75 22.67 11.56
N GLY A 502 10.64 22.65 12.54
CA GLY A 502 10.84 23.78 13.43
C GLY A 502 11.51 24.95 12.71
N LEU A 503 10.72 25.97 12.32
CA LEU A 503 11.27 27.19 11.70
C LEU A 503 12.26 27.93 12.61
N SER A 504 12.02 27.92 13.93
CA SER A 504 12.93 28.53 14.92
C SER A 504 14.25 27.76 15.08
N SER A 505 14.35 26.54 14.57
CA SER A 505 15.56 25.71 14.58
C SER A 505 16.27 25.68 13.22
N LEU A 506 15.84 26.51 12.27
CA LEU A 506 16.49 26.63 10.96
C LEU A 506 17.91 27.15 11.14
N ARG A 507 18.89 26.33 10.75
CA ARG A 507 20.30 26.71 10.69
C ARG A 507 20.63 27.08 9.25
N PRO A 508 21.14 28.30 8.98
CA PRO A 508 21.56 28.63 7.63
C PRO A 508 22.73 27.73 7.23
N LEU A 509 22.66 27.16 6.03
CA LEU A 509 23.76 26.47 5.38
C LEU A 509 24.39 27.46 4.40
N ALA A 510 25.69 27.71 4.58
CA ALA A 510 26.43 28.60 3.69
C ALA A 510 26.40 28.02 2.27
N LEU A 511 25.91 28.82 1.33
CA LEU A 511 25.98 28.55 -0.09
C LEU A 511 27.12 29.37 -0.69
N THR A 512 27.95 28.70 -1.46
CA THR A 512 28.92 29.31 -2.36
C THR A 512 28.28 29.42 -3.74
N SER A 513 28.40 30.58 -4.39
CA SER A 513 27.91 30.78 -5.77
C SER A 513 29.12 30.79 -6.71
N PRO A 514 29.60 29.63 -7.18
CA PRO A 514 30.67 29.59 -8.17
C PRO A 514 30.25 30.27 -9.49
N GLU A 515 28.95 30.27 -9.79
CA GLU A 515 28.33 30.87 -10.97
C GLU A 515 27.01 31.56 -10.57
N THR A 516 26.43 32.41 -11.44
CA THR A 516 25.20 33.16 -11.15
C THR A 516 23.94 32.29 -10.99
N SER A 517 23.98 31.04 -11.47
CA SER A 517 22.84 30.12 -11.51
C SER A 517 23.10 28.77 -10.81
N ILE A 518 24.27 28.60 -10.20
CA ILE A 518 24.65 27.40 -9.45
C ILE A 518 25.04 27.81 -8.03
N HIS A 519 24.28 27.32 -7.06
CA HIS A 519 24.57 27.50 -5.64
C HIS A 519 24.94 26.18 -5.01
N ARG A 520 26.01 26.18 -4.23
CA ARG A 520 26.61 24.96 -3.68
C ARG A 520 26.86 25.07 -2.17
N HIS A 521 26.26 24.16 -1.42
CA HIS A 521 26.69 23.87 -0.05
C HIS A 521 27.67 22.70 -0.09
N SER A 522 28.80 22.80 0.61
CA SER A 522 29.77 21.72 0.72
C SER A 522 30.26 21.57 2.16
N GLY A 523 30.30 20.33 2.63
CA GLY A 523 30.84 19.98 3.94
C GLY A 523 29.92 19.02 4.69
N PRO A 524 30.48 18.04 5.41
CA PRO A 524 29.67 17.01 6.06
C PRO A 524 28.80 17.64 7.15
N THR A 525 27.49 17.57 6.96
CA THR A 525 26.50 17.98 7.96
C THR A 525 25.76 16.75 8.45
N TYR A 526 25.90 16.40 9.72
CA TYR A 526 25.18 15.27 10.33
C TYR A 526 23.68 15.53 10.33
N LEU A 527 22.91 14.52 9.94
CA LEU A 527 21.46 14.61 9.83
C LEU A 527 20.75 13.75 10.86
N HIS A 528 19.63 14.24 11.37
CA HIS A 528 18.63 13.44 12.06
C HIS A 528 17.66 12.79 11.06
N ARG A 529 16.87 11.80 11.53
CA ARG A 529 16.01 10.94 10.69
C ARG A 529 15.00 11.70 9.81
N HIS A 530 14.63 12.92 10.20
CA HIS A 530 13.60 13.72 9.53
C HIS A 530 14.01 15.18 9.35
N ASP A 531 15.31 15.42 9.23
CA ASP A 531 15.78 16.75 8.84
C ASP A 531 15.25 17.09 7.44
N ALA A 532 15.03 18.38 7.24
CA ALA A 532 14.49 18.94 6.02
C ALA A 532 15.30 20.17 5.61
N LEU A 533 15.37 20.40 4.30
CA LEU A 533 15.89 21.64 3.72
C LEU A 533 14.73 22.58 3.42
N LEU A 534 14.91 23.84 3.80
CA LEU A 534 14.11 24.95 3.28
C LEU A 534 15.01 25.80 2.41
N LEU A 535 14.67 25.85 1.13
CA LEU A 535 15.30 26.73 0.15
C LEU A 535 14.45 28.00 0.05
N GLN A 536 15.08 29.17 0.13
CA GLN A 536 14.41 30.47 0.07
C GLN A 536 15.13 31.39 -0.91
N TRP A 537 14.38 31.99 -1.83
CA TRP A 537 14.88 33.03 -2.72
C TRP A 537 14.50 34.41 -2.19
N GLU A 538 15.39 35.39 -2.35
CA GLU A 538 15.08 36.79 -2.01
C GLU A 538 14.04 37.39 -2.97
N GLU A 539 14.12 37.01 -4.24
CA GLU A 539 13.19 37.39 -5.30
C GLU A 539 12.40 36.17 -5.80
N PRO A 540 11.18 36.35 -6.34
CA PRO A 540 10.48 35.26 -7.01
C PRO A 540 11.31 34.67 -8.16
N THR A 541 11.35 33.35 -8.21
CA THR A 541 12.00 32.57 -9.28
C THR A 541 11.47 32.94 -10.67
N LYS A 542 12.35 32.97 -11.67
CA LYS A 542 12.03 33.36 -13.08
C LYS A 542 12.00 32.18 -14.06
N GLY A 543 12.04 30.95 -13.58
CA GLY A 543 12.11 29.77 -14.44
C GLY A 543 12.27 28.47 -13.65
N PRO A 544 12.51 27.34 -14.35
CA PRO A 544 12.65 26.02 -13.75
C PRO A 544 13.92 25.90 -12.90
N PHE A 545 13.90 25.04 -11.90
CA PHE A 545 15.10 24.71 -11.14
C PHE A 545 15.18 23.25 -10.73
N VAL A 546 16.40 22.86 -10.38
CA VAL A 546 16.77 21.55 -9.91
C VAL A 546 17.49 21.69 -8.58
N VAL A 547 17.10 20.86 -7.62
CA VAL A 547 17.84 20.67 -6.37
C VAL A 547 18.38 19.26 -6.36
N GLU A 548 19.67 19.11 -6.07
CA GLU A 548 20.30 17.83 -5.83
C GLU A 548 20.94 17.85 -4.45
N ALA A 549 20.51 16.93 -3.58
CA ALA A 549 21.14 16.68 -2.30
C ALA A 549 21.85 15.33 -2.37
N SER A 550 23.11 15.29 -1.93
CA SER A 550 23.89 14.05 -1.88
C SER A 550 24.74 13.97 -0.62
N GLY A 551 25.03 12.74 -0.23
CA GLY A 551 25.81 12.44 0.95
C GLY A 551 25.86 10.95 1.20
N ARG A 552 25.74 10.56 2.47
CA ARG A 552 25.64 9.15 2.86
C ARG A 552 24.50 8.89 3.81
N ASP A 553 23.91 7.71 3.67
CA ASP A 553 22.87 7.22 4.57
C ASP A 553 23.44 6.69 5.90
N PHE A 554 22.58 6.15 6.76
CA PHE A 554 22.96 5.56 8.05
C PHE A 554 23.88 4.33 7.93
N GLU A 555 23.91 3.67 6.77
CA GLU A 555 24.81 2.55 6.48
C GLU A 555 26.17 3.03 5.92
N GLY A 556 26.33 4.34 5.72
CA GLY A 556 27.51 4.94 5.11
C GLY A 556 27.58 4.72 3.59
N LYS A 557 26.48 4.30 2.95
CA LYS A 557 26.39 4.19 1.49
C LYS A 557 26.10 5.56 0.90
N LYS A 558 26.69 5.83 -0.27
CA LYS A 558 26.41 7.06 -1.01
C LYS A 558 24.95 7.06 -1.45
N ALA A 559 24.27 8.17 -1.16
CA ALA A 559 22.90 8.39 -1.59
C ALA A 559 22.77 9.81 -2.12
N ALA A 560 21.90 9.98 -3.11
CA ALA A 560 21.60 11.26 -3.71
C ALA A 560 20.13 11.30 -4.11
N ARG A 561 19.54 12.48 -4.06
CA ARG A 561 18.19 12.74 -4.54
C ARG A 561 18.16 14.04 -5.31
N ARG A 562 17.47 13.97 -6.45
CA ARG A 562 17.25 15.09 -7.36
C ARG A 562 15.76 15.42 -7.39
N TRP A 563 15.43 16.70 -7.28
CA TRP A 563 14.09 17.25 -7.46
C TRP A 563 14.14 18.25 -8.61
N SER A 564 13.23 18.13 -9.58
CA SER A 564 13.12 19.02 -10.74
C SER A 564 11.76 19.71 -10.73
N PHE A 565 11.74 21.03 -10.85
CA PHE A 565 10.51 21.83 -10.88
C PHE A 565 10.47 22.59 -12.20
N GLU A 566 9.72 22.07 -13.17
CA GLU A 566 9.58 22.69 -14.49
C GLU A 566 8.69 23.94 -14.47
N ARG A 567 7.78 24.02 -13.49
CA ARG A 567 6.84 25.13 -13.30
C ARG A 567 7.07 25.76 -11.95
N SER A 568 8.13 26.53 -11.80
CA SER A 568 8.47 27.20 -10.54
C SER A 568 8.39 28.71 -10.62
N GLU A 569 7.99 29.32 -11.73
CA GLU A 569 7.91 30.79 -11.87
C GLU A 569 7.06 31.43 -10.77
N GLY A 570 7.61 32.43 -10.09
CA GLY A 570 6.94 33.16 -9.01
C GLY A 570 7.08 32.54 -7.61
N ALA A 571 7.68 31.36 -7.47
CA ALA A 571 7.94 30.75 -6.18
C ALA A 571 9.01 31.52 -5.39
N ARG A 572 8.91 31.51 -4.07
CA ARG A 572 9.90 32.12 -3.16
C ARG A 572 10.53 31.13 -2.19
N ALA A 573 9.97 29.93 -2.08
CA ALA A 573 10.52 28.88 -1.25
C ALA A 573 10.19 27.48 -1.76
N ALA A 574 11.01 26.51 -1.36
CA ALA A 574 10.78 25.08 -1.58
C ALA A 574 11.25 24.27 -0.36
N ALA A 575 10.51 23.22 0.00
CA ALA A 575 10.80 22.41 1.18
C ALA A 575 11.04 20.93 0.85
N PHE A 576 12.15 20.36 1.32
CA PHE A 576 12.59 19.03 0.96
C PHE A 576 12.89 18.20 2.20
N THR A 577 12.41 16.96 2.26
CA THR A 577 12.90 16.01 3.25
C THR A 577 14.23 15.41 2.83
N LEU A 578 15.10 15.19 3.82
CA LEU A 578 16.36 14.49 3.65
C LEU A 578 16.28 13.02 4.08
N GLY A 579 15.10 12.41 3.98
CA GLY A 579 14.88 11.02 4.43
C GLY A 579 15.88 10.03 3.82
N HIS A 580 16.23 10.19 2.54
CA HIS A 580 17.23 9.37 1.85
C HIS A 580 18.64 9.41 2.46
N LEU A 581 18.93 10.40 3.32
CA LEU A 581 20.17 10.58 4.07
C LEU A 581 19.94 10.47 5.59
N ALA A 582 18.79 9.96 6.02
CA ALA A 582 18.40 9.87 7.43
C ALA A 582 19.49 9.22 8.28
N LEU A 583 19.85 9.87 9.40
CA LEU A 583 20.89 9.44 10.34
C LEU A 583 22.30 9.32 9.75
N GLY A 584 22.52 9.84 8.55
CA GLY A 584 23.82 9.90 7.89
C GLY A 584 24.40 11.31 7.86
N HIS A 585 24.94 11.71 6.72
CA HIS A 585 25.46 13.07 6.50
C HIS A 585 25.10 13.59 5.12
N LEU A 586 24.83 14.89 5.08
CA LEU A 586 24.74 15.70 3.87
C LEU A 586 26.14 16.18 3.49
N ASP A 587 26.63 15.81 2.30
CA ASP A 587 27.93 16.26 1.80
C ASP A 587 27.81 17.49 0.90
N LEU A 588 26.76 17.49 0.07
CA LEU A 588 26.60 18.43 -1.03
C LEU A 588 25.13 18.72 -1.28
N VAL A 589 24.80 20.01 -1.38
CA VAL A 589 23.55 20.47 -2.00
C VAL A 589 23.92 21.36 -3.17
N THR A 590 23.37 21.03 -4.33
CA THR A 590 23.48 21.84 -5.55
C THR A 590 22.08 22.33 -5.91
N VAL A 591 21.95 23.64 -6.09
CA VAL A 591 20.76 24.26 -6.66
C VAL A 591 21.16 24.82 -8.01
N THR A 592 20.52 24.34 -9.07
CA THR A 592 20.74 24.78 -10.45
C THR A 592 19.43 25.34 -10.98
N GLY A 593 19.40 26.61 -11.38
CA GLY A 593 18.14 27.22 -11.77
C GLY A 593 18.15 28.74 -11.62
N PRO A 594 16.98 29.37 -11.41
CA PRO A 594 16.78 30.76 -11.74
C PRO A 594 17.73 31.61 -10.91
N GLU A 595 18.35 32.54 -11.63
CA GLU A 595 19.30 33.50 -11.10
C GLU A 595 18.68 34.25 -9.91
N GLY A 596 19.49 34.44 -8.87
CA GLY A 596 19.12 35.26 -7.72
C GLY A 596 19.78 34.78 -6.44
N PRO A 597 19.87 35.64 -5.42
CA PRO A 597 20.32 35.23 -4.11
C PRO A 597 19.37 34.17 -3.53
N VAL A 598 19.95 33.04 -3.14
CA VAL A 598 19.22 31.94 -2.51
C VAL A 598 19.87 31.61 -1.16
N THR A 599 19.04 31.40 -0.16
CA THR A 599 19.45 30.96 1.17
C THR A 599 18.96 29.53 1.37
N LEU A 600 19.84 28.67 1.89
CA LEU A 600 19.50 27.31 2.25
C LEU A 600 19.47 27.20 3.77
N HIS A 601 18.41 26.62 4.31
CA HIS A 601 18.28 26.35 5.73
C HIS A 601 18.11 24.86 5.97
N LEU A 602 18.78 24.34 7.01
CA LEU A 602 18.55 23.01 7.55
C LEU A 602 17.66 23.12 8.77
N GLY A 603 16.50 22.49 8.72
CA GLY A 603 15.58 22.37 9.84
C GLY A 603 15.48 20.92 10.32
N SER A 604 15.32 20.75 11.62
CA SER A 604 14.91 19.47 12.18
C SER A 604 13.40 19.47 12.44
N LEU A 605 12.82 18.28 12.51
CA LEU A 605 11.52 18.12 13.13
C LEU A 605 11.48 18.84 14.47
N VAL A 606 10.33 19.44 14.79
CA VAL A 606 10.10 19.97 16.14
C VAL A 606 10.44 18.86 17.13
N PRO A 607 11.42 19.07 18.03
CA PRO A 607 11.84 18.01 18.95
C PRO A 607 10.62 17.56 19.75
N PRO A 608 10.49 16.25 20.01
CA PRO A 608 9.40 15.76 20.83
C PRO A 608 9.45 16.46 22.20
N VAL A 609 8.28 16.60 22.83
CA VAL A 609 8.14 17.23 24.14
C VAL A 609 9.24 16.69 25.09
N PRO A 610 10.05 17.57 25.72
CA PRO A 610 11.19 17.17 26.55
C PRO A 610 10.81 16.09 27.57
N GLY A 611 11.57 15.00 27.61
CA GLY A 611 11.36 13.87 28.55
C GLY A 611 11.12 12.49 27.90
N THR A 612 11.04 12.42 26.56
CA THR A 612 10.62 11.20 25.83
C THR A 612 11.72 10.52 25.00
N LEU A 613 12.93 11.08 24.92
CA LEU A 613 14.05 10.45 24.22
C LEU A 613 15.23 10.18 25.16
N PRO A 614 15.82 8.97 25.14
CA PRO A 614 17.12 8.75 25.75
C PRO A 614 18.16 9.63 25.07
N ALA A 615 19.04 10.25 25.84
CA ALA A 615 20.12 11.09 25.33
C ALA A 615 20.90 10.33 24.23
N PRO A 616 21.30 11.01 23.14
CA PRO A 616 22.11 10.38 22.11
C PRO A 616 23.35 9.79 22.74
N GLN A 617 23.48 8.46 22.71
CA GLN A 617 24.73 7.81 23.07
C GLN A 617 25.73 8.25 22.00
N GLY A 618 26.64 9.15 22.38
CA GLY A 618 27.76 9.52 21.52
C GLY A 618 28.48 8.26 21.01
N PRO A 619 29.20 8.37 19.88
CA PRO A 619 29.87 7.23 19.27
C PRO A 619 30.69 6.51 20.34
N LYS A 620 30.34 5.25 20.63
CA LYS A 620 31.17 4.39 21.46
C LYS A 620 32.47 4.26 20.71
N THR A 621 33.53 4.88 21.22
CA THR A 621 34.88 4.64 20.74
C THR A 621 35.11 3.13 20.75
N PRO A 622 35.47 2.51 19.61
CA PRO A 622 35.80 1.09 19.61
C PRO A 622 36.94 0.88 20.61
N ARG A 623 36.72 -0.01 21.57
CA ARG A 623 37.74 -0.47 22.51
C ARG A 623 38.52 -1.62 21.91
#